data_AF-A0A3P6D3M1-F1
#
_entry.id   AF-A0A3P6D3M1-F1
#
_cell.length_a   1.000
_cell.length_b   1.000
_cell.length_c   1.000
_cell.angle_alpha   90.00
_cell.angle_beta   90.00
_cell.angle_gamma   90.00
#
_symmetry.space_group_name_H-M   'P 1'
#
loop_
_entity.id
_entity.type
_entity.pdbx_description
1 polymer ?
#
loop_
_entity_poly.entity_id
_entity_poly.type
_entity_poly.pdbx_seq_one_letter_code
_entity_poly.pdbx_strand_id
1 'polypeptide(L)'
;MTRKSVDDPGRPPGIVLSAAISFGIPVPPKRVFDFLRDENLRNEWDILSNGGVVQEMAHIANGRDTGKCVSLLRSANSSQSNMLILQESCTDPTASFVIYAPVDIVAMNIVLNGGDPDYVALLPSGFAILPDGNAIG
;
A
#
# COMPACT_ATOMS: atom_id res chain seq x y z
N MET A 1 -19.44 2.88 1.31
CA MET A 1 -19.89 2.06 2.44
C MET A 1 -19.44 2.74 3.73
N THR A 2 -20.30 2.81 4.75
CA THR A 2 -19.97 3.43 6.05
C THR A 2 -20.05 2.36 7.12
N ARG A 3 -18.98 2.17 7.90
CA ARG A 3 -18.91 1.20 8.99
C ARG A 3 -18.49 1.92 10.27
N LYS A 4 -19.18 1.61 11.37
CA LYS A 4 -18.77 2.06 12.71
C LYS A 4 -17.76 1.06 13.28
N SER A 5 -16.60 1.56 13.68
CA SER A 5 -15.55 0.80 14.37
C SER A 5 -15.58 1.19 15.85
N VAL A 6 -16.04 0.27 16.70
CA VAL A 6 -16.00 0.37 18.16
C VAL A 6 -15.40 -0.94 18.65
N ASP A 7 -14.33 -0.87 19.43
CA ASP A 7 -13.63 -2.03 20.00
C ASP A 7 -13.11 -3.06 18.98
N ASP A 8 -12.69 -2.62 17.78
CA ASP A 8 -12.05 -3.46 16.74
C ASP A 8 -10.52 -3.24 16.80
N PRO A 9 -9.74 -4.18 17.38
CA PRO A 9 -8.28 -4.09 17.40
C PRO A 9 -7.72 -3.87 15.99
N GLY A 10 -6.72 -3.00 15.86
CA GLY A 10 -6.07 -2.76 14.58
C GLY A 10 -6.84 -1.80 13.65
N ARG A 11 -7.93 -1.17 14.14
CA ARG A 11 -8.62 -0.09 13.43
C ARG A 11 -8.80 1.15 14.30
N PRO A 12 -8.66 2.36 13.73
CA PRO A 12 -8.96 3.57 14.46
C PRO A 12 -10.42 3.57 14.94
N PRO A 13 -10.71 3.99 16.19
CA PRO A 13 -12.07 4.13 16.67
C PRO A 13 -12.78 5.25 15.88
N GLY A 14 -14.03 5.01 15.47
CA GLY A 14 -14.83 6.01 14.78
C GLY A 14 -15.59 5.47 13.56
N ILE A 15 -15.87 6.37 12.61
CA ILE A 15 -16.58 6.05 11.38
C ILE A 15 -15.56 5.85 10.27
N VAL A 16 -15.57 4.67 9.65
CA VAL A 16 -14.77 4.37 8.46
C VAL A 16 -15.66 4.53 7.24
N LEU A 17 -15.22 5.37 6.30
CA LEU A 17 -15.84 5.54 5.00
C LEU A 17 -14.97 4.87 3.94
N SER A 18 -15.58 3.97 3.17
CA SER A 18 -14.90 3.30 2.04
C SER A 18 -15.59 3.67 0.73
N ALA A 19 -14.77 4.07 -0.24
CA ALA A 19 -15.16 4.34 -1.62
C ALA A 19 -14.18 3.64 -2.57
N ALA A 20 -14.68 3.22 -3.72
CA ALA A 20 -13.87 2.65 -4.78
C ALA A 20 -14.40 3.15 -6.13
N ILE A 21 -13.50 3.38 -7.08
CA ILE A 21 -13.80 3.74 -8.47
C ILE A 21 -13.05 2.76 -9.38
N SER A 22 -13.62 2.48 -10.55
CA SER A 22 -12.98 1.67 -11.58
C SER A 22 -13.07 2.37 -12.93
N PHE A 23 -12.03 2.22 -13.73
CA PHE A 23 -11.95 2.72 -15.10
C PHE A 23 -10.95 1.85 -15.88
N GLY A 24 -11.14 1.76 -17.20
CA GLY A 24 -10.20 1.06 -18.09
C GLY A 24 -9.17 2.02 -18.68
N ILE A 25 -7.96 1.52 -18.94
CA ILE A 25 -6.90 2.28 -19.62
C ILE A 25 -6.21 1.41 -20.68
N PRO A 26 -5.76 1.98 -21.81
CA PRO A 26 -5.12 1.22 -22.89
C PRO A 26 -3.65 0.92 -22.58
N VAL A 27 -3.38 0.32 -21.41
CA VAL A 27 -2.04 0.02 -20.90
C VAL A 27 -2.03 -1.40 -20.33
N PRO A 28 -1.02 -2.24 -20.63
CA PRO A 28 -0.95 -3.60 -20.09
C PRO A 28 -0.97 -3.61 -18.55
N PRO A 29 -1.74 -4.51 -17.89
CA PRO A 29 -1.85 -4.57 -16.43
C PRO A 29 -0.51 -4.59 -15.69
N LYS A 30 0.46 -5.34 -16.22
CA LYS A 30 1.81 -5.43 -15.66
C LYS A 30 2.51 -4.07 -15.58
N ARG A 31 2.38 -3.24 -16.62
CA ARG A 31 3.01 -1.91 -16.64
C ARG A 31 2.36 -0.98 -15.61
N VAL A 32 1.05 -1.10 -15.41
CA VAL A 32 0.33 -0.37 -14.36
C VAL A 32 0.78 -0.82 -12.98
N PHE A 33 0.90 -2.13 -12.78
CA PHE A 33 1.38 -2.72 -11.53
C PHE A 33 2.80 -2.26 -11.18
N ASP A 34 3.72 -2.37 -12.13
CA ASP A 34 5.11 -1.95 -11.96
C ASP A 34 5.20 -0.44 -11.67
N PHE A 35 4.38 0.39 -12.33
CA PHE A 35 4.31 1.84 -12.07
C PHE A 35 3.80 2.17 -10.67
N LEU A 36 2.71 1.53 -10.23
CA LEU A 36 2.07 1.85 -8.95
C LEU A 36 2.86 1.37 -7.73
N ARG A 37 3.65 0.30 -7.88
CA ARG A 37 4.44 -0.24 -6.77
C ARG A 37 5.80 0.43 -6.60
N ASP A 38 6.32 1.08 -7.65
CA ASP A 38 7.64 1.71 -7.67
C ASP A 38 7.67 2.95 -6.78
N GLU A 39 8.53 2.91 -5.77
CA GLU A 39 8.73 3.99 -4.81
C GLU A 39 9.24 5.29 -5.48
N ASN A 40 10.01 5.18 -6.56
CA ASN A 40 10.60 6.32 -7.27
C ASN A 40 9.57 7.08 -8.10
N LEU A 41 8.43 6.45 -8.41
CA LEU A 41 7.33 7.03 -9.19
C LEU A 41 6.13 7.38 -8.31
N ARG A 42 6.21 7.12 -7.01
CA ARG A 42 5.12 7.32 -6.06
C ARG A 42 4.68 8.79 -5.96
N ASN A 43 5.62 9.72 -6.10
CA ASN A 43 5.36 11.16 -6.10
C ASN A 43 4.48 11.62 -7.27
N GLU A 44 4.38 10.84 -8.35
CA GLU A 44 3.57 11.17 -9.53
C GLU A 44 2.06 10.97 -9.29
N TRP A 45 1.68 10.16 -8.30
CA TRP A 45 0.28 9.77 -8.11
C TRP A 45 -0.18 9.80 -6.65
N ASP A 46 0.71 9.62 -5.67
CA ASP A 46 0.35 9.59 -4.26
C ASP A 46 0.58 10.96 -3.63
N ILE A 47 -0.52 11.67 -3.37
CA ILE A 47 -0.51 12.96 -2.67
C ILE A 47 0.16 12.86 -1.29
N LEU A 48 0.16 11.68 -0.64
CA LEU A 48 0.83 11.46 0.64
C LEU A 48 2.36 11.61 0.54
N SER A 49 2.92 11.46 -0.66
CA SER A 49 4.36 11.69 -0.90
C SER A 49 4.73 13.18 -0.84
N ASN A 50 3.74 14.08 -0.93
CA ASN A 50 3.91 15.55 -0.92
C ASN A 50 4.98 16.04 -1.92
N GLY A 51 5.05 15.42 -3.10
CA GLY A 51 6.04 15.70 -4.14
C GLY A 51 7.49 15.38 -3.77
N GLY A 52 7.73 14.75 -2.61
CA GLY A 52 9.05 14.36 -2.14
C GLY A 52 9.49 13.00 -2.69
N VAL A 53 10.80 12.79 -2.68
CA VAL A 53 11.39 11.47 -2.97
C VAL A 53 10.96 10.51 -1.87
N VAL A 54 10.47 9.34 -2.26
CA VAL A 54 10.13 8.26 -1.33
C VAL A 54 11.30 7.30 -1.26
N GLN A 55 11.73 6.99 -0.04
CA GLN A 55 12.82 6.07 0.24
C GLN A 55 12.27 4.75 0.80
N GLU A 56 12.69 3.64 0.23
CA GLU A 56 12.45 2.33 0.81
C GLU A 56 13.35 2.10 2.02
N MET A 57 12.75 1.78 3.17
CA MET A 57 13.43 1.50 4.42
C MET A 57 13.65 0.00 4.65
N ALA A 58 12.70 -0.80 4.21
CA ALA A 58 12.73 -2.26 4.34
C ALA A 58 11.95 -2.88 3.20
N HIS A 59 12.40 -4.05 2.75
CA HIS A 59 11.79 -4.81 1.69
C HIS A 59 11.84 -6.30 2.01
N ILE A 60 10.67 -6.94 2.01
CA ILE A 60 10.51 -8.36 2.24
C ILE A 60 9.87 -8.95 0.98
N ALA A 61 10.67 -9.63 0.16
CA ALA A 61 10.16 -10.38 -0.97
C ALA A 61 9.64 -11.75 -0.51
N ASN A 62 8.44 -12.13 -0.95
CA ASN A 62 7.87 -13.45 -0.66
C ASN A 62 8.28 -14.46 -1.75
N GLY A 63 9.38 -15.17 -1.51
CA GLY A 63 9.80 -16.34 -2.29
C GLY A 63 10.62 -16.04 -3.55
N ARG A 64 10.50 -16.90 -4.57
CA ARG A 64 11.22 -16.80 -5.85
C ARG A 64 10.55 -15.86 -6.86
N ASP A 65 9.30 -15.48 -6.64
CA ASP A 65 8.56 -14.56 -7.51
C ASP A 65 8.77 -13.11 -7.08
N THR A 66 9.34 -12.30 -7.96
CA THR A 66 9.55 -10.85 -7.77
C THR A 66 8.26 -10.03 -7.73
N GLY A 67 7.11 -10.70 -7.85
CA GLY A 67 5.78 -10.11 -7.90
C GLY A 67 5.11 -9.90 -6.55
N LYS A 68 5.62 -10.50 -5.47
CA LYS A 68 5.05 -10.36 -4.12
C LYS A 68 6.08 -9.77 -3.17
N CYS A 69 5.82 -8.57 -2.67
CA CYS A 69 6.67 -7.96 -1.66
C CYS A 69 5.88 -7.10 -0.67
N VAL A 70 6.44 -6.98 0.52
CA VAL A 70 6.04 -5.98 1.51
C VAL A 70 7.19 -5.00 1.66
N SER A 71 6.92 -3.72 1.43
CA SER A 71 7.87 -2.63 1.56
C SER A 71 7.41 -1.65 2.63
N LEU A 72 8.38 -1.10 3.36
CA LEU A 72 8.16 0.02 4.28
C LEU A 72 8.82 1.25 3.68
N LEU A 73 8.02 2.26 3.35
CA LEU A 73 8.47 3.45 2.65
C LEU A 73 8.41 4.68 3.55
N ARG A 74 9.33 5.62 3.34
CA ARG A 74 9.40 6.92 4.04
C ARG A 74 9.51 8.05 3.03
N SER A 75 8.72 9.11 3.20
CA SER A 75 8.90 10.33 2.40
C SER A 75 10.11 11.14 2.91
N ALA A 76 11.00 11.58 2.02
CA ALA A 76 12.21 12.33 2.38
C ALA A 76 11.91 13.76 2.85
N ASN A 77 10.82 14.36 2.38
CA ASN A 77 10.39 15.71 2.79
C ASN A 77 9.79 15.75 4.19
N SER A 78 9.71 14.58 4.83
CA SER A 78 8.99 14.39 6.08
C SER A 78 9.96 13.97 7.20
N SER A 79 11.14 14.57 7.23
CA SER A 79 12.11 14.44 8.33
C SER A 79 11.54 14.77 9.73
N GLN A 80 10.31 15.32 9.80
CA GLN A 80 9.52 15.52 11.01
C GLN A 80 8.21 14.70 11.08
N SER A 81 7.85 13.91 10.06
CA SER A 81 6.67 13.06 10.13
C SER A 81 7.02 11.71 10.76
N ASN A 82 6.32 11.36 11.82
CA ASN A 82 6.37 10.02 12.41
C ASN A 82 5.64 8.96 11.56
N MET A 83 5.31 9.25 10.29
CA MET A 83 4.50 8.37 9.45
C MET A 83 5.37 7.68 8.39
N LEU A 84 5.16 6.38 8.26
CA LEU A 84 5.67 5.51 7.22
C LEU A 84 4.51 5.03 6.35
N ILE A 85 4.82 4.48 5.18
CA ILE A 85 3.84 3.80 4.32
C ILE A 85 4.20 2.32 4.33
N LEU A 86 3.31 1.49 4.85
CA LEU A 86 3.39 0.04 4.68
C LEU A 86 2.72 -0.30 3.37
N GLN A 87 3.45 -0.89 2.42
CA GLN A 87 2.96 -1.28 1.11
C GLN A 87 3.09 -2.80 0.94
N GLU A 88 2.02 -3.45 0.54
CA GLU A 88 2.03 -4.80 0.01
C GLU A 88 1.72 -4.73 -1.49
N SER A 89 2.58 -5.34 -2.30
CA SER A 89 2.31 -5.58 -3.71
C SER A 89 2.24 -7.08 -3.97
N CYS A 90 1.24 -7.50 -4.73
CA CYS A 90 1.13 -8.88 -5.16
C CYS A 90 0.57 -8.94 -6.58
N THR A 91 1.04 -9.92 -7.35
CA THR A 91 0.55 -10.18 -8.70
C THR A 91 0.40 -11.68 -8.90
N ASP A 92 -0.67 -12.06 -9.58
CA ASP A 92 -0.91 -13.40 -10.08
C ASP A 92 -1.60 -13.31 -11.47
N PRO A 93 -1.82 -14.43 -12.18
CA PRO A 93 -2.42 -14.41 -13.51
C PRO A 93 -3.85 -13.83 -13.57
N THR A 94 -4.55 -13.74 -12.43
CA THR A 94 -5.93 -13.27 -12.34
C THR A 94 -5.98 -11.76 -12.08
N ALA A 95 -5.15 -11.28 -11.17
CA ALA A 95 -5.14 -9.88 -10.77
C ALA A 95 -3.80 -9.47 -10.16
N SER A 96 -3.58 -8.15 -10.13
CA SER A 96 -2.48 -7.55 -9.36
C SER A 96 -3.03 -6.52 -8.39
N PHE A 97 -2.41 -6.42 -7.23
CA PHE A 97 -2.82 -5.52 -6.16
C PHE A 97 -1.62 -4.73 -5.65
N VAL A 98 -1.85 -3.44 -5.40
CA VAL A 98 -0.93 -2.58 -4.66
C VAL A 98 -1.75 -1.98 -3.53
N ILE A 99 -1.58 -2.53 -2.34
CA ILE A 99 -2.29 -2.12 -1.12
C ILE A 99 -1.30 -1.41 -0.21
N TYR A 100 -1.71 -0.29 0.38
CA TYR A 100 -0.86 0.45 1.28
C TYR A 100 -1.67 1.09 2.42
N ALA A 101 -0.99 1.35 3.53
CA ALA A 101 -1.55 2.05 4.67
C ALA A 101 -0.50 2.97 5.30
N PRO A 102 -0.87 4.20 5.69
CA PRO A 102 -0.02 5.00 6.54
C PRO A 102 0.08 4.35 7.93
N VAL A 103 1.28 4.30 8.49
CA VAL A 103 1.55 3.70 9.80
C VAL A 103 2.55 4.53 10.59
N ASP A 104 2.34 4.65 11.90
CA ASP A 104 3.24 5.40 12.76
C ASP A 104 4.56 4.62 13.00
N ILE A 105 5.69 5.31 12.98
CA ILE A 105 7.03 4.75 13.14
C ILE A 105 7.23 4.11 14.53
N VAL A 106 6.60 4.66 15.57
CA VAL A 106 6.65 4.11 16.93
C VAL A 106 5.88 2.80 16.96
N ALA A 107 4.68 2.77 16.37
CA ALA A 107 3.89 1.54 16.25
C ALA A 107 4.65 0.47 15.46
N MET A 108 5.29 0.85 14.36
CA MET A 108 6.05 -0.09 13.53
C MET A 108 7.31 -0.61 14.23
N ASN A 109 8.02 0.25 14.97
CA ASN A 109 9.15 -0.19 15.79
C ASN A 109 8.72 -1.18 16.87
N ILE A 110 7.54 -1.03 17.48
CA ILE A 110 7.02 -2.00 18.46
C ILE A 110 6.83 -3.36 17.78
N VAL A 111 6.16 -3.41 16.63
CA VAL A 111 5.93 -4.65 15.88
C VAL A 111 7.24 -5.30 15.44
N LEU A 112 8.17 -4.52 14.90
CA LEU A 112 9.48 -5.01 14.46
C LEU A 112 10.33 -5.58 15.62
N ASN A 113 10.10 -5.12 16.85
CA ASN A 113 10.74 -5.64 18.06
C ASN A 113 9.95 -6.83 18.69
N GLY A 114 9.00 -7.42 17.97
CA GLY A 114 8.22 -8.57 18.42
C GLY A 114 6.99 -8.22 19.26
N GLY A 115 6.57 -6.95 19.25
CA GLY A 115 5.29 -6.53 19.82
C GLY A 115 4.09 -7.03 19.01
N ASP A 116 2.91 -6.91 19.61
CA ASP A 116 1.66 -7.39 19.02
C ASP A 116 1.18 -6.49 17.85
N PRO A 117 1.09 -7.00 16.60
CA PRO A 117 0.61 -6.23 15.46
C PRO A 117 -0.91 -5.97 15.49
N ASP A 118 -1.69 -6.71 16.28
CA ASP A 118 -3.16 -6.60 16.30
C ASP A 118 -3.65 -5.24 16.83
N TYR A 119 -2.78 -4.47 17.49
CA TYR A 119 -3.09 -3.14 18.00
C TYR A 119 -2.62 -2.00 17.08
N VAL A 120 -2.00 -2.31 15.94
CA VAL A 120 -1.60 -1.28 14.97
C VAL A 120 -2.80 -0.87 14.14
N ALA A 121 -3.31 0.33 14.42
CA ALA A 121 -4.44 0.89 13.69
C ALA A 121 -4.07 1.22 12.24
N LEU A 122 -4.62 0.47 11.27
CA LEU A 122 -4.38 0.68 9.83
C LEU A 122 -5.67 1.07 9.12
N LEU A 123 -5.55 2.00 8.16
CA LEU A 123 -6.58 2.34 7.19
C LEU A 123 -6.05 2.03 5.78
N PRO A 124 -6.16 0.78 5.32
CA PRO A 124 -5.63 0.39 4.03
C PRO A 124 -6.41 1.03 2.88
N SER A 125 -5.68 1.40 1.84
CA SER A 125 -6.17 1.86 0.54
C SER A 125 -5.29 1.27 -0.55
N GLY A 126 -5.73 1.31 -1.80
CA GLY A 126 -4.92 0.73 -2.86
C GLY A 126 -5.64 0.54 -4.18
N PHE A 127 -5.00 -0.23 -5.03
CA PHE A 127 -5.42 -0.51 -6.40
C PHE A 127 -5.59 -2.00 -6.60
N ALA A 128 -6.68 -2.36 -7.29
CA ALA A 128 -6.86 -3.67 -7.90
C ALA A 128 -6.76 -3.49 -9.42
N ILE A 129 -5.87 -4.26 -10.05
CA ILE A 129 -5.55 -4.19 -11.46
C ILE A 129 -5.97 -5.53 -12.06
N LEU A 130 -6.97 -5.50 -12.94
CA LEU A 130 -7.49 -6.69 -13.60
C LEU A 130 -7.11 -6.70 -15.07
N PRO A 131 -6.89 -7.86 -15.68
CA PRO A 131 -6.78 -7.96 -17.13
C PRO A 131 -8.12 -7.64 -17.79
N ASP A 132 -8.10 -6.85 -18.87
CA ASP A 132 -9.30 -6.37 -19.58
C ASP A 132 -10.06 -7.49 -20.35
N GLY A 133 -9.82 -8.77 -20.06
CA GLY A 133 -10.49 -9.90 -20.72
C GLY A 133 -10.15 -10.10 -22.20
N ASN A 134 -9.47 -9.14 -22.83
CA ASN A 134 -8.92 -9.25 -24.19
C ASN A 134 -7.63 -10.09 -24.17
N ALA A 135 -7.74 -11.35 -23.75
CA ALA A 135 -6.76 -12.37 -24.06
C ALA A 135 -6.87 -12.69 -25.55
N ILE A 136 -6.21 -11.87 -26.39
CA ILE A 136 -5.88 -12.31 -27.75
C ILE A 136 -4.59 -13.12 -27.58
N GLY A 137 -4.77 -14.44 -27.43
CA GLY A 137 -3.71 -15.41 -27.70
C GLY A 137 -3.46 -15.55 -29.19
#